data_AF-A0A8C2SW75-F1
#
_entry.id   AF-A0A8C2SW75-F1
#
_cell.length_a   1.000
_cell.length_b   1.000
_cell.length_c   1.000
_cell.angle_alpha   90.00
_cell.angle_beta   90.00
_cell.angle_gamma   90.00
#
_symmetry.space_group_name_H-M   'P 1'
#
loop_
_entity.id
_entity.type
_entity.pdbx_description
1 polymer ?
#
loop_
_entity_poly.entity_id
_entity_poly.type
_entity_poly.pdbx_seq_one_letter_code
_entity_poly.pdbx_strand_id
1 'polypeptide(L)'
;MLSRRADMNQQIQELRYIIALQEKGKTFSRQLCEEKLNQNKKLLSQLHEALQEDIHALDVAQKYDQRIIAKFSRKQKYLCGKTAQGAQEKLRSSIFNQVNSCNALLHEVKQRSQARDVLQWRLQQLLDERIADKRLQEQVQTIRQLENNIEKMYMKIHAGQKVTVLYLALRDVLKKELDYLLLHLDLVHILAGAYQVEVPDRELLASVALKSSEISRRDLTMLEARFMEEEEFRHHTLSTQKVQTDWLWLKEASKKHTRGQGRYDLGVDFPSMLAQDSALGYQLHATRSQIEHESFVTAEVEKAKAAVQCSRVWDITSKLLAQQKSTAELEEHIRACKEKRRALKDTLQELELKHAELKFHQPPSTISCKKLEAELRERLQQEEARLEEVRAQYVRNQELLLQFENGVDNLVIRLHGIDVPDQDLPVEFKGVDEKLQYCRQKLQHLAQRVSSLSAHVYSSDEDNETFVKVRNLLEKTTAKEPWNMKIPLEDKGSGMQAPSDFVDEDQDQVLTREDIKKQGLHLIESKMRIKRRS
;
A
#
# COMPACT_ATOMS: atom_id res chain seq x y z
N MET A 1 -197.96 96.49 -28.06
CA MET A 1 -196.60 96.14 -28.57
C MET A 1 -195.52 96.57 -27.57
N LEU A 2 -195.43 95.94 -26.38
CA LEU A 2 -194.55 96.40 -25.27
C LEU A 2 -193.42 95.43 -24.88
N SER A 3 -193.52 94.14 -25.23
CA SER A 3 -192.60 93.10 -24.72
C SER A 3 -191.21 93.10 -25.39
N ARG A 4 -191.12 93.13 -26.73
CA ARG A 4 -189.87 92.94 -27.50
C ARG A 4 -188.77 94.00 -27.30
N ARG A 5 -189.02 95.09 -26.55
CA ARG A 5 -188.05 96.17 -26.30
C ARG A 5 -187.37 96.09 -24.93
N ALA A 6 -187.97 95.40 -23.95
CA ALA A 6 -187.37 95.18 -22.64
C ALA A 6 -186.28 94.10 -22.70
N ASP A 7 -186.60 93.00 -23.38
CA ASP A 7 -185.75 91.81 -23.56
C ASP A 7 -184.36 92.15 -24.13
N MET A 8 -184.31 92.92 -25.24
CA MET A 8 -183.05 93.41 -25.82
C MET A 8 -182.26 94.33 -24.88
N ASN A 9 -182.92 95.16 -24.07
CA ASN A 9 -182.22 96.03 -23.12
C ASN A 9 -181.55 95.23 -22.00
N GLN A 10 -182.16 94.12 -21.57
CA GLN A 10 -181.58 93.23 -20.56
C GLN A 10 -180.36 92.48 -21.11
N GLN A 11 -180.45 91.92 -22.34
CA GLN A 11 -179.29 91.35 -23.03
C GLN A 11 -178.15 92.36 -23.22
N ILE A 12 -178.46 93.62 -23.54
CA ILE A 12 -177.45 94.70 -23.66
C ILE A 12 -176.77 95.00 -22.31
N GLN A 13 -177.47 94.88 -21.18
CA GLN A 13 -176.86 95.04 -19.85
C GLN A 13 -175.98 93.84 -19.47
N GLU A 14 -176.43 92.60 -19.73
CA GLU A 14 -175.63 91.40 -19.48
C GLU A 14 -174.35 91.39 -20.33
N LEU A 15 -174.44 91.70 -21.63
CA LEU A 15 -173.27 91.83 -22.50
C LEU A 15 -172.28 92.90 -22.02
N ARG A 16 -172.77 94.05 -21.54
CA ARG A 16 -171.91 95.08 -20.93
C ARG A 16 -171.22 94.59 -19.65
N TYR A 17 -171.91 93.83 -18.80
CA TYR A 17 -171.34 93.25 -17.59
C TYR A 17 -170.26 92.20 -17.92
N ILE A 18 -170.52 91.32 -18.89
CA ILE A 18 -169.57 90.32 -19.39
C ILE A 18 -168.33 90.99 -20.01
N ILE A 19 -168.50 92.05 -20.81
CA ILE A 19 -167.39 92.82 -21.38
C ILE A 19 -166.55 93.45 -20.27
N ALA A 20 -167.16 94.12 -19.29
CA ALA A 20 -166.44 94.72 -18.17
C ALA A 20 -165.68 93.69 -17.31
N LEU A 21 -166.21 92.47 -17.16
CA LEU A 21 -165.51 91.35 -16.52
C LEU A 21 -164.33 90.85 -17.37
N GLN A 22 -164.50 90.71 -18.68
CA GLN A 22 -163.39 90.35 -19.58
C GLN A 22 -162.30 91.42 -19.62
N GLU A 23 -162.64 92.71 -19.56
CA GLU A 23 -161.68 93.80 -19.50
C GLU A 23 -160.88 93.78 -18.18
N LYS A 24 -161.55 93.58 -17.04
CA LYS A 24 -160.87 93.38 -15.74
C LYS A 24 -159.97 92.15 -15.74
N GLY A 25 -160.43 91.04 -16.33
CA GLY A 25 -159.60 89.83 -16.53
C GLY A 25 -158.34 90.14 -17.34
N LYS A 26 -158.50 90.81 -18.49
CA LYS A 26 -157.38 91.24 -19.35
C LYS A 26 -156.40 92.18 -18.63
N THR A 27 -156.87 93.10 -17.76
CA THR A 27 -155.97 93.96 -16.98
C THR A 27 -155.20 93.19 -15.91
N PHE A 28 -155.84 92.29 -15.16
CA PHE A 28 -155.16 91.46 -14.16
C PHE A 28 -154.14 90.51 -14.82
N SER A 29 -154.48 89.87 -15.93
CA SER A 29 -153.54 89.03 -16.68
C SER A 29 -152.33 89.83 -17.18
N ARG A 30 -152.54 91.07 -17.68
CA ARG A 30 -151.42 91.93 -18.11
C ARG A 30 -150.51 92.31 -16.95
N GLN A 31 -151.07 92.75 -15.82
CA GLN A 31 -150.31 93.11 -14.62
C GLN A 31 -149.50 91.93 -14.08
N LEU A 32 -150.10 90.73 -13.98
CA LEU A 32 -149.41 89.52 -13.54
C LEU A 32 -148.27 89.13 -14.50
N CYS A 33 -148.46 89.29 -15.82
CA CYS A 33 -147.40 89.10 -16.80
C CYS A 33 -146.28 90.13 -16.65
N GLU A 34 -146.59 91.42 -16.46
CA GLU A 34 -145.59 92.49 -16.26
C GLU A 34 -144.80 92.31 -14.95
N GLU A 35 -145.45 91.93 -13.85
CA GLU A 35 -144.77 91.56 -12.61
C GLU A 35 -143.83 90.37 -12.80
N LYS A 36 -144.28 89.31 -13.48
CA LYS A 36 -143.43 88.15 -13.78
C LYS A 36 -142.25 88.50 -14.69
N LEU A 37 -142.46 89.35 -15.69
CA LEU A 37 -141.41 89.82 -16.59
C LEU A 37 -140.38 90.69 -15.83
N ASN A 38 -140.84 91.53 -14.90
CA ASN A 38 -139.97 92.34 -14.03
C ASN A 38 -139.23 91.50 -12.95
N GLN A 39 -139.87 90.46 -12.41
CA GLN A 39 -139.21 89.46 -11.55
C GLN A 39 -138.10 88.74 -12.32
N ASN A 40 -138.40 88.24 -13.53
CA ASN A 40 -137.42 87.56 -14.39
C ASN A 40 -136.26 88.48 -14.81
N LYS A 41 -136.51 89.76 -15.12
CA LYS A 41 -135.45 90.75 -15.40
C LYS A 41 -134.49 90.93 -14.22
N LYS A 42 -135.01 91.02 -12.99
CA LYS A 42 -134.18 91.11 -11.78
C LYS A 42 -133.36 89.84 -11.58
N LEU A 43 -133.97 88.67 -11.71
CA LEU A 43 -133.29 87.38 -11.57
C LEU A 43 -132.17 87.20 -12.63
N LEU A 44 -132.41 87.58 -13.88
CA LEU A 44 -131.41 87.55 -14.95
C LEU A 44 -130.24 88.50 -14.69
N SER A 45 -130.49 89.67 -14.11
CA SER A 45 -129.42 90.61 -13.72
C SER A 45 -128.52 90.00 -12.64
N GLN A 46 -129.13 89.43 -11.59
CA GLN A 46 -128.41 88.76 -10.50
C GLN A 46 -127.61 87.53 -10.98
N LEU A 47 -128.16 86.77 -11.92
CA LEU A 47 -127.46 85.63 -12.55
C LEU A 47 -126.28 86.07 -13.42
N HIS A 48 -126.37 87.21 -14.11
CA HIS A 48 -125.24 87.77 -14.86
C HIS A 48 -124.13 88.30 -13.94
N GLU A 49 -124.48 88.93 -12.81
CA GLU A 49 -123.50 89.39 -11.80
C GLU A 49 -122.73 88.20 -11.21
N ALA A 50 -123.43 87.17 -10.72
CA ALA A 50 -122.81 85.96 -10.17
C ALA A 50 -121.91 85.24 -11.19
N LEU A 51 -122.34 85.15 -12.46
CA LEU A 51 -121.56 84.49 -13.51
C LEU A 51 -120.31 85.30 -13.89
N GLN A 52 -120.31 86.63 -13.72
CA GLN A 52 -119.09 87.44 -13.86
C GLN A 52 -118.12 87.24 -12.68
N GLU A 53 -118.62 87.09 -11.45
CA GLU A 53 -117.80 86.76 -10.28
C GLU A 53 -117.10 85.39 -10.44
N ASP A 54 -117.83 84.36 -10.90
CA ASP A 54 -117.27 83.03 -11.19
C ASP A 54 -116.17 83.08 -12.28
N ILE A 55 -116.37 83.85 -13.36
CA ILE A 55 -115.36 84.05 -14.41
C ILE A 55 -114.10 84.72 -13.84
N HIS A 56 -114.25 85.72 -12.98
CA HIS A 56 -113.11 86.37 -12.32
C HIS A 56 -112.38 85.45 -11.35
N ALA A 57 -113.09 84.59 -10.60
CA ALA A 57 -112.49 83.59 -9.73
C ALA A 57 -111.66 82.56 -10.53
N LEU A 58 -112.16 82.09 -11.67
CA LEU A 58 -111.47 81.16 -12.56
C LEU A 58 -110.18 81.73 -13.16
N ASP A 59 -110.20 82.99 -13.63
CA ASP A 59 -109.02 83.69 -14.14
C ASP A 59 -107.91 83.84 -13.06
N VAL A 60 -108.30 84.17 -11.82
CA VAL A 60 -107.36 84.24 -10.69
C VAL A 60 -106.74 82.87 -10.37
N ALA A 61 -107.55 81.80 -10.36
CA ALA A 61 -107.07 80.43 -10.16
C ALA A 61 -106.10 80.00 -11.27
N GLN A 62 -106.45 80.21 -12.54
CA GLN A 62 -105.61 79.85 -13.69
C GLN A 62 -104.26 80.59 -13.67
N LYS A 63 -104.25 81.87 -13.26
CA LYS A 63 -103.02 82.66 -13.05
C LYS A 63 -102.16 82.16 -11.89
N TYR A 64 -102.75 81.54 -10.88
CA TYR A 64 -102.02 80.91 -9.77
C TYR A 64 -101.35 79.60 -10.20
N ASP A 65 -102.07 78.74 -10.90
CA ASP A 65 -101.55 77.44 -11.38
C ASP A 65 -100.40 77.62 -12.39
N GLN A 66 -100.52 78.57 -13.33
CA GLN A 66 -99.44 78.93 -14.24
C GLN A 66 -98.16 79.34 -13.49
N ARG A 67 -98.27 80.04 -12.36
CA ARG A 67 -97.13 80.41 -11.50
C ARG A 67 -96.52 79.22 -10.77
N ILE A 68 -97.32 78.22 -10.38
CA ILE A 68 -96.82 76.96 -9.79
C ILE A 68 -96.08 76.14 -10.84
N ILE A 69 -96.68 75.92 -12.02
CA ILE A 69 -96.07 75.18 -13.13
C ILE A 69 -94.73 75.80 -13.50
N ALA A 70 -94.68 77.13 -13.70
CA ALA A 70 -93.44 77.84 -14.03
C ALA A 70 -92.34 77.71 -12.95
N LYS A 71 -92.70 77.62 -11.66
CA LYS A 71 -91.74 77.35 -10.57
C LYS A 71 -91.20 75.91 -10.63
N PHE A 72 -92.06 74.92 -10.88
CA PHE A 72 -91.65 73.51 -10.99
C PHE A 72 -90.79 73.25 -12.22
N SER A 73 -91.19 73.73 -13.41
CA SER A 73 -90.39 73.57 -14.64
C SER A 73 -89.00 74.21 -14.53
N ARG A 74 -88.86 75.31 -13.79
CA ARG A 74 -87.55 75.91 -13.46
C ARG A 74 -86.72 74.98 -12.57
N LYS A 75 -87.27 74.44 -11.47
CA LYS A 75 -86.55 73.49 -10.60
C LYS A 75 -86.12 72.21 -11.35
N GLN A 76 -87.01 71.65 -12.19
CA GLN A 76 -86.76 70.40 -12.90
C GLN A 76 -85.60 70.50 -13.91
N LYS A 77 -85.42 71.66 -14.57
CA LYS A 77 -84.28 71.93 -15.47
C LYS A 77 -82.91 71.89 -14.77
N TYR A 78 -82.84 72.19 -13.47
CA TYR A 78 -81.58 72.10 -12.70
C TYR A 78 -81.25 70.69 -12.23
N LEU A 79 -82.22 69.79 -12.15
CA LEU A 79 -82.04 68.42 -11.63
C LEU A 79 -81.80 67.38 -12.74
N CYS A 80 -82.44 67.53 -13.90
CA CYS A 80 -82.49 66.47 -14.91
C CYS A 80 -81.23 66.36 -15.80
N GLY A 81 -80.50 67.46 -16.04
CA GLY A 81 -79.67 67.58 -17.25
C GLY A 81 -78.16 67.33 -17.15
N LYS A 82 -77.49 67.49 -15.99
CA LYS A 82 -76.01 67.66 -15.97
C LYS A 82 -75.23 66.98 -14.82
N THR A 83 -75.88 66.30 -13.89
CA THR A 83 -75.18 65.72 -12.71
C THR A 83 -75.42 64.22 -12.54
N ALA A 84 -76.67 63.75 -12.48
CA ALA A 84 -76.99 62.35 -12.18
C ALA A 84 -76.44 61.35 -13.22
N GLN A 85 -76.80 61.52 -14.51
CA GLN A 85 -76.38 60.59 -15.56
C GLN A 85 -74.86 60.61 -15.80
N GLY A 86 -74.24 61.80 -15.84
CA GLY A 86 -72.78 61.93 -15.97
C GLY A 86 -72.00 61.36 -14.78
N ALA A 87 -72.56 61.37 -13.56
CA ALA A 87 -72.00 60.65 -12.42
C ALA A 87 -72.15 59.13 -12.57
N GLN A 88 -73.31 58.65 -13.06
CA GLN A 88 -73.54 57.23 -13.32
C GLN A 88 -72.61 56.67 -14.41
N GLU A 89 -72.36 57.43 -15.47
CA GLU A 89 -71.44 57.06 -16.56
C GLU A 89 -69.97 57.06 -16.08
N LYS A 90 -69.55 58.05 -15.30
CA LYS A 90 -68.23 58.05 -14.63
C LYS A 90 -68.06 56.88 -13.67
N LEU A 91 -69.10 56.55 -12.89
CA LEU A 91 -69.09 55.40 -11.98
C LEU A 91 -69.02 54.07 -12.76
N ARG A 92 -69.78 53.92 -13.84
CA ARG A 92 -69.71 52.76 -14.75
C ARG A 92 -68.32 52.60 -15.36
N SER A 93 -67.72 53.70 -15.84
CA SER A 93 -66.35 53.68 -16.37
C SER A 93 -65.32 53.32 -15.30
N SER A 94 -65.44 53.88 -14.09
CA SER A 94 -64.57 53.54 -12.95
C SER A 94 -64.66 52.05 -12.58
N ILE A 95 -65.88 51.52 -12.46
CA ILE A 95 -66.13 50.10 -12.18
C ILE A 95 -65.57 49.22 -13.31
N PHE A 96 -65.78 49.57 -14.57
CA PHE A 96 -65.25 48.82 -15.71
C PHE A 96 -63.72 48.80 -15.73
N ASN A 97 -63.08 49.94 -15.49
CA ASN A 97 -61.62 50.03 -15.37
C ASN A 97 -61.09 49.21 -14.19
N GLN A 98 -61.76 49.26 -13.03
CA GLN A 98 -61.39 48.47 -11.85
C GLN A 98 -61.55 46.97 -12.08
N VAL A 99 -62.65 46.54 -12.73
CA VAL A 99 -62.86 45.14 -13.14
C VAL A 99 -61.80 44.69 -14.14
N ASN A 100 -61.42 45.52 -15.11
CA ASN A 100 -60.34 45.20 -16.05
C ASN A 100 -58.98 45.06 -15.36
N SER A 101 -58.65 45.92 -14.40
CA SER A 101 -57.45 45.78 -13.57
C SER A 101 -57.46 44.51 -12.73
N CYS A 102 -58.61 44.16 -12.11
CA CYS A 102 -58.77 42.89 -11.40
C CYS A 102 -58.63 41.68 -12.32
N ASN A 103 -59.15 41.74 -13.55
CA ASN A 103 -59.02 40.67 -14.55
C ASN A 103 -57.56 40.51 -15.01
N ALA A 104 -56.83 41.60 -15.23
CA ALA A 104 -55.41 41.57 -15.57
C ALA A 104 -54.58 40.91 -14.44
N LEU A 105 -54.80 41.33 -13.19
CA LEU A 105 -54.15 40.73 -12.01
C LEU A 105 -54.53 39.24 -11.85
N LEU A 106 -55.77 38.85 -12.13
CA LEU A 106 -56.20 37.44 -12.12
C LEU A 106 -55.46 36.62 -13.18
N HIS A 107 -55.21 37.18 -14.37
CA HIS A 107 -54.42 36.53 -15.41
C HIS A 107 -52.94 36.39 -15.02
N GLU A 108 -52.33 37.42 -14.43
CA GLU A 108 -50.96 37.31 -13.88
C GLU A 108 -50.86 36.25 -12.78
N VAL A 109 -51.81 36.21 -11.84
CA VAL A 109 -51.82 35.21 -10.76
C VAL A 109 -51.92 33.79 -11.33
N LYS A 110 -52.74 33.56 -12.37
CA LYS A 110 -52.84 32.26 -13.07
C LYS A 110 -51.54 31.88 -13.80
N GLN A 111 -50.86 32.83 -14.44
CA GLN A 111 -49.55 32.58 -15.07
C GLN A 111 -48.48 32.26 -14.02
N ARG A 112 -48.46 32.99 -12.90
CA ARG A 112 -47.52 32.75 -11.79
C ARG A 112 -47.77 31.41 -11.10
N SER A 113 -49.03 30.98 -10.94
CA SER A 113 -49.32 29.63 -10.41
C SER A 113 -48.87 28.54 -11.39
N GLN A 114 -49.21 28.64 -12.67
CA GLN A 114 -48.74 27.69 -13.70
C GLN A 114 -47.20 27.58 -13.73
N ALA A 115 -46.49 28.70 -13.68
CA ALA A 115 -45.02 28.71 -13.64
C ALA A 115 -44.47 28.06 -12.36
N ARG A 116 -45.07 28.33 -11.19
CA ARG A 116 -44.71 27.69 -9.92
C ARG A 116 -44.94 26.17 -10.00
N ASP A 117 -46.07 25.73 -10.53
CA ASP A 117 -46.45 24.31 -10.53
C ASP A 117 -45.53 23.50 -11.47
N VAL A 118 -45.09 24.08 -12.60
CA VAL A 118 -44.04 23.52 -13.47
C VAL A 118 -42.68 23.46 -12.77
N LEU A 119 -42.28 24.51 -12.04
CA LEU A 119 -41.04 24.52 -11.26
C LEU A 119 -41.07 23.49 -10.12
N GLN A 120 -42.22 23.33 -9.46
CA GLN A 120 -42.41 22.36 -8.37
C GLN A 120 -42.39 20.92 -8.87
N TRP A 121 -42.99 20.64 -10.04
CA TRP A 121 -42.85 19.35 -10.73
C TRP A 121 -41.39 19.05 -11.08
N ARG A 122 -40.66 20.04 -11.63
CA ARG A 122 -39.25 19.85 -12.00
C ARG A 122 -38.32 19.69 -10.79
N LEU A 123 -38.63 20.36 -9.67
CA LEU A 123 -37.96 20.14 -8.39
C LEU A 123 -38.18 18.71 -7.90
N GLN A 124 -39.41 18.19 -8.00
CA GLN A 124 -39.71 16.81 -7.61
C GLN A 124 -38.93 15.80 -8.45
N GLN A 125 -38.86 15.97 -9.79
CA GLN A 125 -38.04 15.10 -10.63
C GLN A 125 -36.56 15.08 -10.21
N LEU A 126 -35.96 16.25 -9.92
CA LEU A 126 -34.56 16.33 -9.48
C LEU A 126 -34.32 15.73 -8.08
N LEU A 127 -35.34 15.70 -7.22
CA LEU A 127 -35.29 14.99 -5.93
C LEU A 127 -35.42 13.47 -6.12
N ASP A 128 -36.34 13.04 -6.98
CA ASP A 128 -36.56 11.62 -7.29
C ASP A 128 -35.34 11.02 -8.00
N GLU A 129 -34.73 11.74 -8.95
CA GLU A 129 -33.46 11.37 -9.61
C GLU A 129 -32.31 11.24 -8.60
N ARG A 130 -32.18 12.18 -7.65
CA ARG A 130 -31.18 12.13 -6.57
C ARG A 130 -31.37 10.93 -5.63
N ILE A 131 -32.60 10.49 -5.40
CA ILE A 131 -32.91 9.31 -4.58
C ILE A 131 -32.72 8.02 -5.39
N ALA A 132 -32.99 8.06 -6.70
CA ALA A 132 -32.88 6.94 -7.63
C ALA A 132 -31.49 6.79 -8.27
N ASP A 133 -30.44 7.40 -7.71
CA ASP A 133 -29.06 7.37 -8.22
C ASP A 133 -28.39 6.00 -7.97
N LYS A 134 -28.94 4.96 -8.61
CA LYS A 134 -28.50 3.56 -8.55
C LYS A 134 -27.01 3.42 -8.88
N ARG A 135 -26.49 4.28 -9.74
CA ARG A 135 -25.07 4.33 -10.11
C ARG A 135 -24.18 4.57 -8.90
N LEU A 136 -24.58 5.47 -7.99
CA LEU A 136 -23.86 5.70 -6.73
C LEU A 136 -23.97 4.48 -5.80
N GLN A 137 -25.11 3.80 -5.76
CA GLN A 137 -25.30 2.57 -4.98
C GLN A 137 -24.45 1.41 -5.51
N GLU A 138 -24.39 1.22 -6.84
CA GLU A 138 -23.53 0.26 -7.54
C GLU A 138 -22.04 0.58 -7.32
N GLN A 139 -21.65 1.85 -7.35
CA GLN A 139 -20.29 2.29 -7.01
C GLN A 139 -19.95 1.99 -5.55
N VAL A 140 -20.84 2.25 -4.59
CA VAL A 140 -20.63 1.92 -3.16
C VAL A 140 -20.55 0.40 -2.95
N GLN A 141 -21.33 -0.41 -3.67
CA GLN A 141 -21.18 -1.88 -3.65
C GLN A 141 -19.83 -2.32 -4.24
N THR A 142 -19.41 -1.71 -5.36
CA THR A 142 -18.12 -1.99 -6.01
C THR A 142 -16.95 -1.64 -5.09
N ILE A 143 -16.99 -0.47 -4.43
CA ILE A 143 -15.99 -0.05 -3.43
C ILE A 143 -15.91 -1.09 -2.31
N ARG A 144 -17.04 -1.49 -1.72
CA ARG A 144 -17.07 -2.54 -0.66
C ARG A 144 -16.51 -3.88 -1.13
N GLN A 145 -16.73 -4.28 -2.38
CA GLN A 145 -16.15 -5.50 -2.94
C GLN A 145 -14.63 -5.36 -3.11
N LEU A 146 -14.14 -4.21 -3.56
CA LEU A 146 -12.71 -3.92 -3.69
C LEU A 146 -12.02 -3.88 -2.32
N GLU A 147 -12.59 -3.20 -1.33
CA GLU A 147 -12.12 -3.18 0.07
C GLU A 147 -11.96 -4.60 0.62
N ASN A 148 -13.02 -5.42 0.53
CA ASN A 148 -13.00 -6.82 0.96
C ASN A 148 -11.94 -7.67 0.21
N ASN A 149 -11.68 -7.38 -1.06
CA ASN A 149 -10.68 -8.10 -1.85
C ASN A 149 -9.25 -7.65 -1.53
N ILE A 150 -9.05 -6.36 -1.24
CA ILE A 150 -7.78 -5.79 -0.76
C ILE A 150 -7.42 -6.35 0.62
N GLU A 151 -8.37 -6.43 1.55
CA GLU A 151 -8.11 -7.00 2.88
C GLU A 151 -7.79 -8.51 2.81
N LYS A 152 -8.53 -9.27 1.98
CA LYS A 152 -8.19 -10.68 1.68
C LYS A 152 -6.80 -10.82 1.03
N MET A 153 -6.39 -9.86 0.20
CA MET A 153 -5.05 -9.83 -0.41
C MET A 153 -3.97 -9.57 0.65
N TYR A 154 -4.14 -8.57 1.53
CA TYR A 154 -3.22 -8.33 2.65
C TYR A 154 -3.08 -9.54 3.58
N MET A 155 -4.19 -10.19 3.93
CA MET A 155 -4.17 -11.40 4.75
C MET A 155 -3.43 -12.57 4.06
N LYS A 156 -3.58 -12.73 2.73
CA LYS A 156 -2.81 -13.70 1.95
C LYS A 156 -1.31 -13.35 1.87
N ILE A 157 -0.96 -12.07 1.68
CA ILE A 157 0.43 -11.60 1.66
C ILE A 157 1.10 -11.87 3.01
N HIS A 158 0.45 -11.51 4.12
CA HIS A 158 0.97 -11.73 5.47
C HIS A 158 1.10 -13.22 5.82
N ALA A 159 0.16 -14.07 5.39
CA ALA A 159 0.28 -15.52 5.51
C ALA A 159 1.46 -16.07 4.68
N GLY A 160 1.61 -15.61 3.43
CA GLY A 160 2.74 -15.96 2.56
C GLY A 160 4.09 -15.53 3.11
N GLN A 161 4.18 -14.33 3.70
CA GLN A 161 5.37 -13.83 4.39
C GLN A 161 5.75 -14.72 5.57
N LYS A 162 4.80 -15.10 6.44
CA LYS A 162 5.05 -16.04 7.55
C LYS A 162 5.57 -17.38 7.06
N VAL A 163 4.95 -17.95 6.02
CA VAL A 163 5.38 -19.22 5.40
C VAL A 163 6.79 -19.08 4.79
N THR A 164 7.09 -17.96 4.13
CA THR A 164 8.42 -17.69 3.56
C THR A 164 9.50 -17.59 4.65
N VAL A 165 9.23 -16.87 5.75
CA VAL A 165 10.15 -16.79 6.90
C VAL A 165 10.41 -18.17 7.51
N LEU A 166 9.38 -19.01 7.65
CA LEU A 166 9.54 -20.39 8.13
C LEU A 166 10.39 -21.25 7.17
N TYR A 167 10.18 -21.16 5.86
CA TYR A 167 11.00 -21.89 4.88
C TYR A 167 12.46 -21.42 4.84
N LEU A 168 12.71 -20.11 4.99
CA LEU A 168 14.07 -19.57 5.09
C LEU A 168 14.77 -20.07 6.36
N ALA A 169 14.09 -20.01 7.52
CA ALA A 169 14.62 -20.54 8.78
C ALA A 169 14.90 -22.06 8.71
N LEU A 170 14.00 -22.84 8.11
CA LEU A 170 14.18 -24.29 7.91
C LEU A 170 15.39 -24.58 6.99
N ARG A 171 15.52 -23.86 5.87
CA ARG A 171 16.68 -23.97 4.97
C ARG A 171 17.99 -23.67 5.72
N ASP A 172 18.00 -22.66 6.58
CA ASP A 172 19.20 -22.21 7.28
C ASP A 172 19.54 -23.08 8.51
N VAL A 173 18.61 -23.92 8.98
CA VAL A 173 18.89 -25.07 9.85
C VAL A 173 19.44 -26.23 9.01
N LEU A 174 18.76 -26.64 7.93
CA LEU A 174 19.19 -27.76 7.08
C LEU A 174 20.60 -27.58 6.50
N LYS A 175 21.03 -26.34 6.22
CA LYS A 175 22.43 -26.04 5.88
C LYS A 175 23.41 -26.43 7.00
N LYS A 176 23.13 -26.03 8.25
CA LYS A 176 24.00 -26.34 9.39
C LYS A 176 24.08 -27.84 9.68
N GLU A 177 22.96 -28.55 9.52
CA GLU A 177 22.94 -30.02 9.60
C GLU A 177 23.81 -30.66 8.50
N LEU A 178 23.75 -30.13 7.27
CA LEU A 178 24.61 -30.58 6.17
C LEU A 178 26.10 -30.28 6.45
N ASP A 179 26.42 -29.07 6.91
CA ASP A 179 27.79 -28.67 7.26
C ASP A 179 28.38 -29.57 8.37
N TYR A 180 27.56 -29.92 9.37
CA TYR A 180 27.91 -30.87 10.43
C TYR A 180 28.11 -32.31 9.92
N LEU A 181 27.21 -32.79 9.04
CA LEU A 181 27.32 -34.12 8.45
C LEU A 181 28.57 -34.27 7.57
N LEU A 182 28.95 -33.23 6.83
CA LEU A 182 30.20 -33.20 6.05
C LEU A 182 31.42 -33.28 6.97
N LEU A 183 31.48 -32.45 8.02
CA LEU A 183 32.57 -32.49 9.01
C LEU A 183 32.68 -33.86 9.71
N HIS A 184 31.55 -34.53 9.98
CA HIS A 184 31.56 -35.88 10.55
C HIS A 184 32.05 -36.94 9.54
N LEU A 185 31.68 -36.80 8.26
CA LEU A 185 32.16 -37.68 7.18
C LEU A 185 33.67 -37.55 6.98
N ASP A 186 34.21 -36.33 7.00
CA ASP A 186 35.65 -36.07 6.90
C ASP A 186 36.42 -36.68 8.08
N LEU A 187 35.91 -36.54 9.31
CA LEU A 187 36.47 -37.17 10.50
C LEU A 187 36.51 -38.71 10.36
N VAL A 188 35.42 -39.31 9.90
CA VAL A 188 35.34 -40.77 9.68
C VAL A 188 36.26 -41.22 8.55
N HIS A 189 36.43 -40.41 7.49
CA HIS A 189 37.36 -40.69 6.40
C HIS A 189 38.82 -40.67 6.87
N ILE A 190 39.22 -39.67 7.67
CA ILE A 190 40.56 -39.59 8.27
C ILE A 190 40.83 -40.80 9.18
N LEU A 191 39.87 -41.17 10.03
CA LEU A 191 39.98 -42.34 10.90
C LEU A 191 40.07 -43.66 10.11
N ALA A 192 39.27 -43.82 9.06
CA ALA A 192 39.32 -44.98 8.17
C ALA A 192 40.68 -45.08 7.45
N GLY A 193 41.23 -43.96 6.98
CA GLY A 193 42.57 -43.90 6.39
C GLY A 193 43.67 -44.30 7.38
N ALA A 194 43.60 -43.84 8.63
CA ALA A 194 44.53 -44.25 9.68
C ALA A 194 44.46 -45.78 9.94
N TYR A 195 43.26 -46.34 10.10
CA TYR A 195 43.10 -47.79 10.25
C TYR A 195 43.60 -48.59 9.04
N GLN A 196 43.41 -48.06 7.81
CA GLN A 196 43.89 -48.71 6.59
C GLN A 196 45.42 -48.77 6.50
N VAL A 197 46.14 -47.84 7.14
CA VAL A 197 47.61 -47.87 7.28
C VAL A 197 48.05 -48.76 8.45
N GLU A 198 47.36 -48.71 9.59
CA GLU A 198 47.74 -49.51 10.76
C GLU A 198 47.53 -51.02 10.61
N VAL A 199 46.56 -51.47 9.80
CA VAL A 199 46.25 -52.91 9.65
C VAL A 199 47.42 -53.69 9.03
N PRO A 200 48.01 -53.30 7.87
CA PRO A 200 49.18 -53.97 7.30
C PRO A 200 50.38 -54.07 8.24
N ASP A 201 50.67 -53.03 9.03
CA ASP A 201 51.78 -53.05 10.00
C ASP A 201 51.53 -54.06 11.12
N ARG A 202 50.30 -54.16 11.62
CA ARG A 202 49.88 -55.16 12.62
C ARG A 202 49.94 -56.58 12.06
N GLU A 203 49.51 -56.78 10.81
CA GLU A 203 49.61 -58.07 10.11
C GLU A 203 51.06 -58.50 9.86
N LEU A 204 51.93 -57.56 9.48
CA LEU A 204 53.36 -57.79 9.30
C LEU A 204 54.03 -58.18 10.63
N LEU A 205 53.76 -57.45 11.72
CA LEU A 205 54.24 -57.76 13.06
C LEU A 205 53.77 -59.16 13.52
N ALA A 206 52.51 -59.51 13.27
CA ALA A 206 51.99 -60.85 13.55
C ALA A 206 52.71 -61.94 12.72
N SER A 207 52.96 -61.69 11.43
CA SER A 207 53.73 -62.60 10.56
C SER A 207 55.17 -62.80 11.05
N VAL A 208 55.83 -61.74 11.51
CA VAL A 208 57.18 -61.80 12.08
C VAL A 208 57.19 -62.55 13.41
N ALA A 209 56.22 -62.30 14.30
CA ALA A 209 56.10 -63.01 15.56
C ALA A 209 55.87 -64.52 15.36
N LEU A 210 55.00 -64.91 14.41
CA LEU A 210 54.78 -66.31 14.05
C LEU A 210 56.06 -66.96 13.51
N LYS A 211 56.76 -66.32 12.56
CA LYS A 211 58.03 -66.82 12.01
C LYS A 211 59.10 -66.98 13.10
N SER A 212 59.22 -66.01 14.01
CA SER A 212 60.13 -66.09 15.16
C SER A 212 59.78 -67.26 16.08
N SER A 213 58.49 -67.48 16.37
CA SER A 213 58.03 -68.61 17.17
C SER A 213 58.32 -69.95 16.50
N GLU A 214 58.12 -70.07 15.18
CA GLU A 214 58.48 -71.28 14.46
C GLU A 214 60.00 -71.54 14.43
N ILE A 215 60.83 -70.51 14.34
CA ILE A 215 62.29 -70.63 14.40
C ILE A 215 62.70 -71.14 15.78
N SER A 216 62.27 -70.48 16.85
CA SER A 216 62.51 -70.93 18.23
C SER A 216 62.03 -72.37 18.47
N ARG A 217 60.90 -72.78 17.87
CA ARG A 217 60.40 -74.16 17.94
C ARG A 217 61.29 -75.15 17.16
N ARG A 218 61.79 -74.79 15.98
CA ARG A 218 62.73 -75.63 15.19
C ARG A 218 64.04 -75.80 15.96
N ASP A 219 64.58 -74.72 16.50
CA ASP A 219 65.81 -74.71 17.29
C ASP A 219 65.66 -75.52 18.58
N LEU A 220 64.52 -75.41 19.27
CA LEU A 220 64.18 -76.27 20.41
C LEU A 220 64.22 -77.75 20.01
N THR A 221 63.53 -78.14 18.95
CA THR A 221 63.54 -79.55 18.50
C THR A 221 64.92 -80.04 18.03
N MET A 222 65.79 -79.13 17.55
CA MET A 222 67.18 -79.45 17.21
C MET A 222 68.04 -79.67 18.46
N LEU A 223 67.83 -78.85 19.50
CA LEU A 223 68.51 -78.98 20.79
C LEU A 223 68.02 -80.23 21.54
N GLU A 224 66.73 -80.52 21.52
CA GLU A 224 66.15 -81.77 22.06
C GLU A 224 66.74 -83.00 21.38
N ALA A 225 66.81 -83.03 20.04
CA ALA A 225 67.44 -84.13 19.30
C ALA A 225 68.92 -84.32 19.66
N ARG A 226 69.71 -83.23 19.69
CA ARG A 226 71.13 -83.29 20.10
C ARG A 226 71.32 -83.72 21.54
N PHE A 227 70.44 -83.28 22.44
CA PHE A 227 70.46 -83.69 23.84
C PHE A 227 70.12 -85.18 24.01
N MET A 228 69.18 -85.71 23.21
CA MET A 228 68.92 -87.15 23.16
C MET A 228 70.10 -87.94 22.60
N GLU A 229 70.78 -87.46 21.54
CA GLU A 229 72.02 -88.07 21.03
C GLU A 229 73.16 -88.04 22.06
N GLU A 230 73.32 -86.92 22.79
CA GLU A 230 74.29 -86.78 23.88
C GLU A 230 73.96 -87.74 25.04
N GLU A 231 72.71 -87.79 25.49
CA GLU A 231 72.26 -88.70 26.54
C GLU A 231 72.38 -90.16 26.13
N GLU A 232 72.06 -90.53 24.88
CA GLU A 232 72.29 -91.89 24.37
C GLU A 232 73.78 -92.24 24.32
N PHE A 233 74.65 -91.33 23.85
CA PHE A 233 76.10 -91.53 23.86
C PHE A 233 76.65 -91.64 25.30
N ARG A 234 76.16 -90.80 26.21
CA ARG A 234 76.52 -90.82 27.64
C ARG A 234 76.02 -92.08 28.33
N HIS A 235 74.81 -92.53 28.04
CA HIS A 235 74.26 -93.79 28.52
C HIS A 235 74.98 -95.01 27.94
N HIS A 236 75.39 -95.00 26.66
CA HIS A 236 76.17 -96.08 26.06
C HIS A 236 77.59 -96.15 26.66
N THR A 237 78.22 -94.99 26.87
CA THR A 237 79.52 -94.86 27.54
C THR A 237 79.44 -95.33 28.99
N LEU A 238 78.45 -94.85 29.76
CA LEU A 238 78.22 -95.27 31.15
C LEU A 238 77.79 -96.73 31.25
N SER A 239 77.05 -97.29 30.29
CA SER A 239 76.71 -98.71 30.25
C SER A 239 77.96 -99.56 30.00
N THR A 240 78.83 -99.14 29.07
CA THR A 240 80.11 -99.82 28.80
C THR A 240 81.05 -99.75 30.01
N GLN A 241 81.19 -98.58 30.64
CA GLN A 241 81.91 -98.41 31.90
C GLN A 241 81.25 -99.20 33.02
N LYS A 242 79.92 -99.29 33.07
CA LYS A 242 79.19 -100.07 34.07
C LYS A 242 79.37 -101.57 33.86
N VAL A 243 79.46 -102.10 32.64
CA VAL A 243 79.82 -103.52 32.44
C VAL A 243 81.22 -103.82 32.97
N GLN A 244 82.18 -102.89 32.80
CA GLN A 244 83.51 -103.01 33.41
C GLN A 244 83.45 -102.86 34.95
N THR A 245 82.64 -101.93 35.45
CA THR A 245 82.48 -101.66 36.88
C THR A 245 81.74 -102.78 37.58
N ASP A 246 80.67 -103.34 37.01
CA ASP A 246 79.91 -104.49 37.49
C ASP A 246 80.74 -105.79 37.39
N TRP A 247 81.68 -105.91 36.45
CA TRP A 247 82.69 -106.99 36.46
C TRP A 247 83.69 -106.84 37.63
N LEU A 248 84.13 -105.61 37.93
CA LEU A 248 84.87 -105.30 39.15
C LEU A 248 83.99 -105.46 40.41
N TRP A 249 82.69 -105.18 40.32
CA TRP A 249 81.74 -105.26 41.43
C TRP A 249 81.30 -106.70 41.69
N LEU A 250 81.32 -107.61 40.70
CA LEU A 250 81.20 -109.04 40.95
C LEU A 250 82.39 -109.56 41.76
N LYS A 251 83.59 -109.03 41.50
CA LYS A 251 84.81 -109.29 42.30
C LYS A 251 84.78 -108.65 43.70
N GLU A 252 84.15 -107.48 43.88
CA GLU A 252 84.10 -106.77 45.17
C GLU A 252 82.84 -107.12 46.01
N ALA A 253 81.73 -107.53 45.39
CA ALA A 253 80.54 -108.10 46.04
C ALA A 253 80.81 -109.49 46.62
N SER A 254 81.70 -110.26 45.99
CA SER A 254 82.34 -111.44 46.58
C SER A 254 83.17 -111.11 47.85
N LYS A 255 83.23 -109.85 48.28
CA LYS A 255 84.24 -109.35 49.23
C LYS A 255 83.71 -108.48 50.38
N LYS A 256 82.65 -107.67 50.21
CA LYS A 256 82.20 -106.72 51.26
C LYS A 256 80.68 -106.55 51.41
N HIS A 257 80.23 -106.66 52.67
CA HIS A 257 78.85 -106.51 53.13
C HIS A 257 78.84 -105.84 54.53
N THR A 258 78.55 -104.52 54.67
CA THR A 258 78.05 -103.82 55.91
C THR A 258 77.99 -102.25 55.85
N ARG A 259 76.88 -101.63 56.36
CA ARG A 259 76.68 -100.22 56.94
C ARG A 259 76.81 -98.96 56.01
N GLY A 260 76.21 -97.73 56.19
CA GLY A 260 75.05 -97.11 56.94
C GLY A 260 75.33 -95.73 57.68
N GLN A 261 74.47 -94.68 57.93
CA GLN A 261 73.15 -94.13 57.43
C GLN A 261 72.58 -92.85 58.21
N GLY A 262 72.11 -91.72 57.58
CA GLY A 262 71.18 -90.64 58.15
C GLY A 262 71.68 -89.14 58.24
N ARG A 263 70.94 -88.02 58.60
CA ARG A 263 69.49 -87.55 58.66
C ARG A 263 69.26 -86.01 59.07
N TYR A 264 68.32 -85.27 58.42
CA TYR A 264 67.35 -84.11 58.71
C TYR A 264 67.40 -83.10 59.95
N ASP A 265 66.66 -81.94 60.12
CA ASP A 265 66.02 -80.82 59.28
C ASP A 265 65.13 -79.75 60.09
N LEU A 266 64.69 -78.58 59.51
CA LEU A 266 63.57 -77.56 59.85
C LEU A 266 63.62 -76.58 61.10
N GLY A 267 62.86 -75.43 61.30
CA GLY A 267 62.08 -74.44 60.44
C GLY A 267 60.97 -73.48 61.09
N VAL A 268 60.99 -72.11 60.85
CA VAL A 268 59.85 -71.07 60.61
C VAL A 268 58.97 -70.28 61.70
N ASP A 269 58.93 -68.90 61.62
CA ASP A 269 57.98 -67.69 61.74
C ASP A 269 56.73 -67.32 62.70
N PHE A 270 56.35 -65.99 62.74
CA PHE A 270 55.03 -65.21 63.00
C PHE A 270 54.73 -64.38 64.33
N PRO A 271 53.60 -63.57 64.56
CA PRO A 271 53.05 -62.29 63.95
C PRO A 271 52.64 -61.06 64.91
N SER A 272 51.55 -60.23 64.68
CA SER A 272 51.34 -58.78 65.11
C SER A 272 49.86 -58.27 65.42
N MET A 273 49.58 -57.10 66.12
CA MET A 273 48.37 -56.17 65.96
C MET A 273 48.13 -54.86 66.86
N LEU A 274 47.44 -53.82 66.29
CA LEU A 274 46.43 -52.78 66.80
C LEU A 274 46.72 -51.45 67.62
N ALA A 275 45.70 -50.53 67.74
CA ALA A 275 45.79 -49.05 68.08
C ALA A 275 44.52 -48.34 68.73
N GLN A 276 44.58 -47.06 69.19
CA GLN A 276 43.44 -46.17 69.63
C GLN A 276 43.74 -44.62 69.74
N ASP A 277 42.79 -43.72 70.15
CA ASP A 277 42.76 -42.25 69.85
C ASP A 277 41.99 -41.27 70.84
N SER A 278 42.13 -39.92 70.69
CA SER A 278 41.26 -38.74 71.10
C SER A 278 41.55 -37.82 72.34
N ALA A 279 41.43 -36.47 72.21
CA ALA A 279 40.62 -35.51 73.04
C ALA A 279 41.02 -33.96 73.09
N LEU A 280 40.02 -33.09 73.40
CA LEU A 280 40.04 -31.73 74.04
C LEU A 280 40.37 -30.39 73.30
N GLY A 281 39.83 -29.26 73.83
CA GLY A 281 40.14 -27.86 73.43
C GLY A 281 39.33 -26.74 74.16
N TYR A 282 39.85 -25.50 74.23
CA TYR A 282 39.19 -24.31 74.85
C TYR A 282 39.77 -22.96 74.30
N GLN A 283 39.08 -22.24 73.38
CA GLN A 283 39.48 -20.86 72.99
C GLN A 283 38.38 -19.99 72.32
N LEU A 284 37.09 -20.28 72.53
CA LEU A 284 36.05 -19.99 71.53
C LEU A 284 35.27 -18.65 71.61
N HIS A 285 35.44 -17.80 72.63
CA HIS A 285 34.48 -16.70 72.89
C HIS A 285 34.87 -15.31 72.35
N ALA A 286 36.16 -14.97 72.26
CA ALA A 286 36.59 -13.69 71.68
C ALA A 286 36.50 -13.71 70.14
N THR A 287 36.83 -14.85 69.54
CA THR A 287 36.64 -15.15 68.11
C THR A 287 35.19 -15.02 67.66
N ARG A 288 34.21 -15.31 68.54
CA ARG A 288 32.80 -15.38 68.16
C ARG A 288 32.26 -14.05 67.65
N SER A 289 32.45 -12.95 68.38
CA SER A 289 31.94 -11.63 67.96
C SER A 289 32.75 -11.02 66.80
N GLN A 290 34.00 -11.43 66.62
CA GLN A 290 34.78 -11.10 65.41
C GLN A 290 34.19 -11.82 64.19
N ILE A 291 33.95 -13.13 64.27
CA ILE A 291 33.31 -13.94 63.21
C ILE A 291 31.91 -13.40 62.89
N GLU A 292 31.13 -12.99 63.90
CA GLU A 292 29.82 -12.38 63.71
C GLU A 292 29.93 -11.05 62.91
N HIS A 293 30.90 -10.18 63.21
CA HIS A 293 31.15 -8.96 62.43
C HIS A 293 31.66 -9.23 61.01
N GLU A 294 32.61 -10.17 60.84
CA GLU A 294 33.13 -10.58 59.53
C GLU A 294 32.03 -11.22 58.66
N SER A 295 31.12 -11.99 59.25
CA SER A 295 29.94 -12.55 58.54
C SER A 295 28.96 -11.46 58.09
N PHE A 296 28.79 -10.39 58.87
CA PHE A 296 27.95 -9.26 58.49
C PHE A 296 28.57 -8.46 57.34
N VAL A 297 29.87 -8.13 57.43
CA VAL A 297 30.59 -7.38 56.39
C VAL A 297 30.62 -8.16 55.07
N THR A 298 30.88 -9.46 55.11
CA THR A 298 30.83 -10.31 53.91
C THR A 298 29.41 -10.41 53.33
N ALA A 299 28.37 -10.53 54.16
CA ALA A 299 26.98 -10.53 53.69
C ALA A 299 26.57 -9.21 53.00
N GLU A 300 26.96 -8.04 53.52
CA GLU A 300 26.71 -6.75 52.86
C GLU A 300 27.50 -6.60 51.55
N VAL A 301 28.74 -7.10 51.50
CA VAL A 301 29.55 -7.12 50.27
C VAL A 301 28.93 -8.02 49.19
N GLU A 302 28.42 -9.21 49.53
CA GLU A 302 27.72 -10.06 48.56
C GLU A 302 26.37 -9.47 48.11
N LYS A 303 25.64 -8.76 48.99
CA LYS A 303 24.45 -7.97 48.58
C LYS A 303 24.81 -6.88 47.58
N ALA A 304 25.89 -6.13 47.82
CA ALA A 304 26.36 -5.09 46.90
C ALA A 304 26.78 -5.67 45.54
N LYS A 305 27.51 -6.80 45.55
CA LYS A 305 27.85 -7.56 44.33
C LYS A 305 26.61 -8.03 43.57
N ALA A 306 25.60 -8.56 44.26
CA ALA A 306 24.37 -9.05 43.64
C ALA A 306 23.56 -7.90 42.99
N ALA A 307 23.44 -6.77 43.69
CA ALA A 307 22.75 -5.58 43.19
C ALA A 307 23.41 -4.98 41.93
N VAL A 308 24.74 -5.00 41.86
CA VAL A 308 25.54 -4.48 40.73
C VAL A 308 25.91 -5.60 39.72
N GLN A 309 25.45 -6.84 39.97
CA GLN A 309 25.69 -8.04 39.17
C GLN A 309 27.18 -8.28 38.83
N CYS A 310 28.08 -8.20 39.80
CA CYS A 310 29.53 -8.38 39.60
C CYS A 310 30.15 -9.44 40.51
N SER A 311 31.15 -10.16 40.00
CA SER A 311 31.83 -11.25 40.72
C SER A 311 32.88 -10.78 41.73
N ARG A 312 33.58 -9.67 41.47
CA ARG A 312 34.66 -9.15 42.33
C ARG A 312 34.25 -7.82 42.94
N VAL A 313 34.70 -7.57 44.18
CA VAL A 313 34.41 -6.33 44.91
C VAL A 313 34.93 -5.09 44.17
N TRP A 314 36.12 -5.20 43.57
CA TRP A 314 36.77 -4.14 42.79
C TRP A 314 35.99 -3.73 41.53
N ASP A 315 35.14 -4.61 41.01
CA ASP A 315 34.34 -4.35 39.81
C ASP A 315 33.12 -3.47 40.11
N ILE A 316 32.69 -3.37 41.38
CA ILE A 316 31.49 -2.61 41.82
C ILE A 316 31.59 -1.15 41.38
N THR A 317 32.70 -0.47 41.70
CA THR A 317 32.92 0.94 41.34
C THR A 317 32.92 1.15 39.83
N SER A 318 33.55 0.25 39.08
CA SER A 318 33.63 0.31 37.62
C SER A 318 32.26 0.12 36.97
N LYS A 319 31.44 -0.81 37.47
CA LYS A 319 30.07 -1.03 36.99
C LYS A 319 29.11 0.10 37.37
N LEU A 320 29.19 0.63 38.59
CA LEU A 320 28.39 1.80 38.98
C LEU A 320 28.70 3.02 38.11
N LEU A 321 29.98 3.26 37.79
CA LEU A 321 30.40 4.35 36.90
C LEU A 321 29.93 4.12 35.45
N ALA A 322 29.95 2.87 34.96
CA ALA A 322 29.40 2.52 33.65
C ALA A 322 27.86 2.67 33.60
N GLN A 323 27.15 2.28 34.66
CA GLN A 323 25.72 2.52 34.81
C GLN A 323 25.40 4.01 34.82
N GLN A 324 26.15 4.82 35.57
CA GLN A 324 25.97 6.28 35.63
C GLN A 324 26.14 6.95 34.26
N LYS A 325 27.12 6.52 33.46
CA LYS A 325 27.28 6.98 32.07
C LYS A 325 26.09 6.59 31.20
N SER A 326 25.69 5.31 31.24
CA SER A 326 24.55 4.82 30.46
C SER A 326 23.23 5.51 30.84
N THR A 327 23.02 5.85 32.11
CA THR A 327 21.85 6.65 32.52
C THR A 327 21.91 8.09 32.01
N ALA A 328 23.09 8.73 31.99
CA ALA A 328 23.24 10.07 31.44
C ALA A 328 23.02 10.12 29.91
N GLU A 329 23.54 9.12 29.19
CA GLU A 329 23.30 8.91 27.75
C GLU A 329 21.81 8.67 27.47
N LEU A 330 21.14 7.86 28.29
CA LEU A 330 19.70 7.61 28.19
C LEU A 330 18.88 8.87 28.48
N GLU A 331 19.25 9.68 29.49
CA GLU A 331 18.62 10.97 29.77
C GLU A 331 18.81 11.98 28.62
N GLU A 332 19.96 11.96 27.93
CA GLU A 332 20.18 12.74 26.73
C GLU A 332 19.30 12.29 25.56
N HIS A 333 19.23 10.98 25.30
CA HIS A 333 18.31 10.43 24.31
C HIS A 333 16.85 10.76 24.64
N ILE A 334 16.46 10.73 25.91
CA ILE A 334 15.12 11.14 26.37
C ILE A 334 14.88 12.64 26.13
N ARG A 335 15.86 13.52 26.34
CA ARG A 335 15.79 14.96 26.02
C ARG A 335 15.62 15.17 24.50
N ALA A 336 16.49 14.57 23.69
CA ALA A 336 16.45 14.66 22.23
C ALA A 336 15.13 14.11 21.64
N CYS A 337 14.57 13.03 22.20
CA CYS A 337 13.26 12.51 21.81
C CYS A 337 12.11 13.43 22.23
N LYS A 338 12.17 14.08 23.41
CA LYS A 338 11.22 15.13 23.81
C LYS A 338 11.30 16.38 22.94
N GLU A 339 12.46 16.68 22.36
CA GLU A 339 12.67 17.79 21.42
C GLU A 339 12.13 17.47 20.03
N LYS A 340 12.49 16.31 19.46
CA LYS A 340 11.90 15.82 18.21
C LYS A 340 10.38 15.73 18.28
N ARG A 341 9.83 15.26 19.40
CA ARG A 341 8.37 15.23 19.64
C ARG A 341 7.72 16.61 19.76
N ARG A 342 8.44 17.63 20.25
CA ARG A 342 7.95 19.03 20.23
C ARG A 342 7.93 19.55 18.79
N ALA A 343 9.06 19.52 18.09
CA ALA A 343 9.15 19.97 16.70
C ALA A 343 8.16 19.27 15.76
N LEU A 344 7.92 17.95 15.93
CA LEU A 344 6.90 17.22 15.19
C LEU A 344 5.46 17.66 15.52
N LYS A 345 5.18 18.03 16.77
CA LYS A 345 3.88 18.61 17.13
C LYS A 345 3.71 20.00 16.54
N ASP A 346 4.77 20.81 16.56
CA ASP A 346 4.73 22.19 16.07
C ASP A 346 4.53 22.21 14.54
N THR A 347 5.24 21.35 13.80
CA THR A 347 5.01 21.13 12.35
C THR A 347 3.65 20.51 12.04
N LEU A 348 3.10 19.66 12.90
CA LEU A 348 1.72 19.16 12.76
C LEU A 348 0.70 20.30 12.91
N GLN A 349 0.88 21.21 13.87
CA GLN A 349 0.01 22.38 14.02
C GLN A 349 0.13 23.36 12.84
N GLU A 350 1.34 23.52 12.27
CA GLU A 350 1.56 24.28 11.04
C GLU A 350 0.83 23.66 9.83
N LEU A 351 0.84 22.33 9.72
CA LEU A 351 0.13 21.59 8.67
C LEU A 351 -1.40 21.60 8.88
N GLU A 352 -1.88 21.52 10.13
CA GLU A 352 -3.30 21.70 10.46
C GLU A 352 -3.79 23.10 10.10
N LEU A 353 -2.98 24.14 10.37
CA LEU A 353 -3.28 25.52 10.00
C LEU A 353 -3.31 25.68 8.47
N LYS A 354 -2.30 25.19 7.74
CA LYS A 354 -2.28 25.18 6.27
C LYS A 354 -3.44 24.39 5.67
N HIS A 355 -3.86 23.29 6.29
CA HIS A 355 -5.04 22.54 5.87
C HIS A 355 -6.34 23.33 6.12
N ALA A 356 -6.44 24.06 7.24
CA ALA A 356 -7.57 24.94 7.52
C ALA A 356 -7.64 26.10 6.51
N GLU A 357 -6.51 26.75 6.19
CA GLU A 357 -6.40 27.76 5.14
C GLU A 357 -6.90 27.21 3.79
N LEU A 358 -6.37 26.07 3.34
CA LEU A 358 -6.79 25.41 2.10
C LEU A 358 -8.27 24.96 2.09
N LYS A 359 -8.87 24.74 3.26
CA LYS A 359 -10.26 24.28 3.42
C LYS A 359 -11.26 25.42 3.54
N PHE A 360 -10.85 26.59 4.04
CA PHE A 360 -11.75 27.70 4.36
C PHE A 360 -11.50 28.98 3.53
N HIS A 361 -10.38 29.09 2.81
CA HIS A 361 -10.28 30.04 1.71
C HIS A 361 -11.22 29.63 0.57
N GLN A 362 -11.75 30.62 -0.16
CA GLN A 362 -12.33 30.34 -1.47
C GLN A 362 -11.27 29.68 -2.36
N PRO A 363 -11.63 28.69 -3.20
CA PRO A 363 -10.68 28.14 -4.16
C PRO A 363 -10.13 29.29 -5.01
N PRO A 364 -8.80 29.56 -5.00
CA PRO A 364 -8.25 30.67 -5.77
C PRO A 364 -8.65 30.44 -7.22
N SER A 365 -9.15 31.51 -7.87
CA SER A 365 -9.92 31.42 -9.12
C SER A 365 -9.35 30.39 -10.10
N THR A 366 -10.19 29.66 -10.85
CA THR A 366 -9.79 28.46 -11.62
C THR A 366 -8.59 28.66 -12.56
N ILE A 367 -8.30 29.92 -12.93
CA ILE A 367 -7.11 30.37 -13.67
C ILE A 367 -5.82 30.17 -12.84
N SER A 368 -5.82 30.53 -11.55
CA SER A 368 -4.71 30.38 -10.60
C SER A 368 -4.34 28.91 -10.39
N CYS A 369 -5.32 28.05 -10.09
CA CYS A 369 -5.08 26.61 -9.97
C CYS A 369 -4.47 26.05 -11.27
N LYS A 370 -5.01 26.40 -12.44
CA LYS A 370 -4.47 25.96 -13.74
C LYS A 370 -3.05 26.47 -14.04
N LYS A 371 -2.67 27.65 -13.54
CA LYS A 371 -1.28 28.15 -13.64
C LYS A 371 -0.34 27.32 -12.77
N LEU A 372 -0.68 27.11 -11.50
CA LEU A 372 0.10 26.26 -10.60
C LEU A 372 0.21 24.81 -11.12
N GLU A 373 -0.88 24.28 -11.69
CA GLU A 373 -0.95 22.96 -12.32
C GLU A 373 -0.12 22.87 -13.62
N ALA A 374 0.17 23.99 -14.28
CA ALA A 374 1.09 24.06 -15.42
C ALA A 374 2.55 24.17 -14.94
N GLU A 375 2.85 25.06 -13.99
CA GLU A 375 4.18 25.20 -13.38
C GLU A 375 4.67 23.89 -12.74
N LEU A 376 3.78 23.13 -12.09
CA LEU A 376 4.12 21.84 -11.50
C LEU A 376 4.37 20.76 -12.56
N ARG A 377 3.70 20.81 -13.73
CA ARG A 377 4.01 19.92 -14.87
C ARG A 377 5.36 20.28 -15.49
N GLU A 378 5.66 21.56 -15.65
CA GLU A 378 6.92 22.02 -16.22
C GLU A 378 8.10 21.60 -15.32
N ARG A 379 7.99 21.81 -14.00
CA ARG A 379 8.99 21.35 -13.02
C ARG A 379 9.13 19.82 -12.99
N LEU A 380 8.02 19.07 -13.14
CA LEU A 380 8.07 17.62 -13.26
C LEU A 380 8.86 17.20 -14.49
N GLN A 381 8.59 17.78 -15.66
CA GLN A 381 9.33 17.49 -16.90
C GLN A 381 10.81 17.87 -16.82
N GLN A 382 11.14 18.98 -16.14
CA GLN A 382 12.53 19.38 -15.89
C GLN A 382 13.27 18.38 -15.00
N GLU A 383 12.66 17.93 -13.90
CA GLU A 383 13.26 16.91 -13.02
C GLU A 383 13.28 15.51 -13.65
N GLU A 384 12.29 15.13 -14.47
CA GLU A 384 12.30 13.90 -15.26
C GLU A 384 13.46 13.88 -16.26
N ALA A 385 13.67 14.98 -17.01
CA ALA A 385 14.78 15.11 -17.95
C ALA A 385 16.15 15.06 -17.25
N ARG A 386 16.29 15.81 -16.13
CA ARG A 386 17.48 15.80 -15.27
C ARG A 386 17.78 14.41 -14.69
N LEU A 387 16.74 13.68 -14.27
CA LEU A 387 16.85 12.33 -13.73
C LEU A 387 17.29 11.34 -14.81
N GLU A 388 16.82 11.49 -16.05
CA GLU A 388 17.25 10.66 -17.18
C GLU A 388 18.68 10.98 -17.63
N GLU A 389 19.12 12.25 -17.57
CA GLU A 389 20.53 12.62 -17.77
C GLU A 389 21.45 11.95 -16.73
N VAL A 390 21.07 12.00 -15.45
CA VAL A 390 21.80 11.34 -14.36
C VAL A 390 21.82 9.81 -14.51
N ARG A 391 20.73 9.19 -14.97
CA ARG A 391 20.71 7.75 -15.34
C ARG A 391 21.68 7.45 -16.48
N ALA A 392 21.65 8.24 -17.55
CA ALA A 392 22.54 8.06 -18.69
C ALA A 392 24.02 8.25 -18.29
N GLN A 393 24.31 9.17 -17.35
CA GLN A 393 25.64 9.31 -16.76
C GLN A 393 26.02 8.11 -15.89
N TYR A 394 25.10 7.59 -15.06
CA TYR A 394 25.33 6.40 -14.24
C TYR A 394 25.67 5.17 -15.10
N VAL A 395 24.91 4.91 -16.18
CA VAL A 395 25.18 3.80 -17.11
C VAL A 395 26.57 3.94 -17.74
N ARG A 396 26.92 5.11 -18.28
CA ARG A 396 28.27 5.37 -18.83
C ARG A 396 29.38 5.15 -17.79
N ASN A 397 29.16 5.57 -16.54
CA ASN A 397 30.12 5.36 -15.45
C ASN A 397 30.25 3.87 -15.09
N GLN A 398 29.16 3.09 -15.15
CA GLN A 398 29.16 1.65 -14.89
C GLN A 398 29.86 0.88 -16.03
N GLU A 399 29.59 1.24 -17.29
CA GLU A 399 30.32 0.71 -18.46
C GLU A 399 31.82 0.99 -18.37
N LEU A 400 32.20 2.22 -17.98
CA LEU A 400 33.59 2.62 -17.78
C LEU A 400 34.26 1.86 -16.61
N LEU A 401 33.55 1.65 -15.50
CA LEU A 401 34.04 0.83 -14.38
C LEU A 401 34.30 -0.61 -14.82
N LEU A 402 33.35 -1.23 -15.53
CA LEU A 402 33.52 -2.58 -16.09
C LEU A 402 34.69 -2.65 -17.09
N GLN A 403 34.93 -1.61 -17.89
CA GLN A 403 36.11 -1.53 -18.76
C GLN A 403 37.43 -1.46 -17.96
N PHE A 404 37.46 -0.70 -16.86
CA PHE A 404 38.62 -0.66 -15.97
C PHE A 404 38.86 -2.00 -15.26
N GLU A 405 37.81 -2.64 -14.71
CA GLU A 405 37.92 -3.95 -14.05
C GLU A 405 38.42 -5.04 -15.01
N ASN A 406 37.84 -5.13 -16.21
CA ASN A 406 38.32 -6.02 -17.26
C ASN A 406 39.76 -5.70 -17.68
N GLY A 407 40.14 -4.41 -17.73
CA GLY A 407 41.52 -3.98 -18.03
C GLY A 407 42.52 -4.42 -16.97
N VAL A 408 42.15 -4.33 -15.69
CA VAL A 408 42.97 -4.82 -14.55
C VAL A 408 43.08 -6.34 -14.57
N ASP A 409 41.99 -7.07 -14.83
CA ASP A 409 42.03 -8.54 -14.87
C ASP A 409 42.84 -9.07 -16.05
N ASN A 410 42.76 -8.43 -17.22
CA ASN A 410 43.66 -8.70 -18.33
C ASN A 410 45.13 -8.45 -17.99
N LEU A 411 45.43 -7.47 -17.13
CA LEU A 411 46.80 -7.18 -16.67
C LEU A 411 47.27 -8.21 -15.64
N VAL A 412 46.42 -8.61 -14.68
CA VAL A 412 46.70 -9.69 -13.72
C VAL A 412 47.05 -10.99 -14.44
N ILE A 413 46.23 -11.39 -15.44
CA ILE A 413 46.47 -12.61 -16.23
C ILE A 413 47.81 -12.54 -16.97
N ARG A 414 48.12 -11.42 -17.64
CA ARG A 414 49.38 -11.24 -18.38
C ARG A 414 50.61 -11.23 -17.48
N LEU A 415 50.47 -10.78 -16.23
CA LEU A 415 51.56 -10.73 -15.25
C LEU A 415 51.65 -11.99 -14.37
N HIS A 416 50.70 -12.93 -14.47
CA HIS A 416 50.61 -14.06 -13.56
C HIS A 416 51.88 -14.92 -13.58
N GLY A 417 52.34 -15.32 -14.77
CA GLY A 417 53.55 -16.15 -14.99
C GLY A 417 54.90 -15.43 -14.85
N ILE A 418 54.98 -14.33 -14.09
CA ILE A 418 56.24 -13.67 -13.74
C ILE A 418 56.53 -13.95 -12.27
N ASP A 419 57.53 -14.79 -11.99
CA ASP A 419 57.96 -15.03 -10.62
C ASP A 419 58.64 -13.77 -10.04
N VAL A 420 58.27 -13.45 -8.79
CA VAL A 420 58.87 -12.40 -7.97
C VAL A 420 59.30 -13.06 -6.66
N PRO A 421 60.56 -12.93 -6.22
CA PRO A 421 60.96 -13.41 -4.90
C PRO A 421 60.15 -12.69 -3.81
N ASP A 422 59.90 -13.40 -2.71
CA ASP A 422 59.17 -12.92 -1.52
C ASP A 422 57.69 -12.52 -1.75
N GLN A 423 57.04 -13.01 -2.82
CA GLN A 423 55.60 -12.79 -3.07
C GLN A 423 54.76 -14.03 -2.72
N ASP A 424 54.08 -14.01 -1.56
CA ASP A 424 53.00 -14.93 -1.23
C ASP A 424 51.89 -14.85 -2.29
N LEU A 425 51.50 -15.99 -2.86
CA LEU A 425 50.43 -16.09 -3.87
C LEU A 425 49.06 -15.83 -3.22
N PRO A 426 48.34 -14.74 -3.58
CA PRO A 426 46.98 -14.54 -3.09
C PRO A 426 46.05 -15.55 -3.77
N VAL A 427 45.44 -16.44 -2.99
CA VAL A 427 44.53 -17.49 -3.52
C VAL A 427 43.28 -16.86 -4.15
N GLU A 428 42.79 -15.76 -3.59
CA GLU A 428 41.71 -14.93 -4.15
C GLU A 428 41.99 -13.44 -3.90
N PHE A 429 41.70 -12.59 -4.89
CA PHE A 429 41.72 -11.13 -4.74
C PHE A 429 40.33 -10.63 -4.30
N LYS A 430 40.26 -9.84 -3.22
CA LYS A 430 39.01 -9.31 -2.64
C LYS A 430 38.54 -8.01 -3.30
N GLY A 431 39.41 -7.33 -4.06
CA GLY A 431 39.07 -6.07 -4.71
C GLY A 431 40.06 -5.62 -5.79
N VAL A 432 39.66 -4.60 -6.56
CA VAL A 432 40.44 -4.05 -7.68
C VAL A 432 41.76 -3.44 -7.20
N ASP A 433 41.78 -2.82 -6.01
CA ASP A 433 43.00 -2.24 -5.43
C ASP A 433 44.08 -3.29 -5.13
N GLU A 434 43.70 -4.48 -4.63
CA GLU A 434 44.63 -5.59 -4.39
C GLU A 434 45.22 -6.11 -5.71
N LYS A 435 44.38 -6.25 -6.74
CA LYS A 435 44.79 -6.62 -8.11
C LYS A 435 45.75 -5.57 -8.70
N LEU A 436 45.46 -4.28 -8.53
CA LEU A 436 46.31 -3.17 -8.96
C LEU A 436 47.65 -3.13 -8.20
N GLN A 437 47.65 -3.43 -6.90
CA GLN A 437 48.86 -3.51 -6.09
C GLN A 437 49.76 -4.69 -6.52
N TYR A 438 49.17 -5.87 -6.77
CA TYR A 438 49.86 -7.02 -7.35
C TYR A 438 50.48 -6.70 -8.71
N CYS A 439 49.70 -6.09 -9.62
CA CYS A 439 50.21 -5.65 -10.92
C CYS A 439 51.35 -4.63 -10.78
N ARG A 440 51.23 -3.67 -9.85
CA ARG A 440 52.28 -2.68 -9.57
C ARG A 440 53.57 -3.34 -9.10
N GLN A 441 53.51 -4.28 -8.16
CA GLN A 441 54.68 -5.03 -7.68
C GLN A 441 55.38 -5.78 -8.82
N LYS A 442 54.62 -6.54 -9.62
CA LYS A 442 55.18 -7.30 -10.76
C LYS A 442 55.78 -6.39 -11.84
N LEU A 443 55.12 -5.27 -12.17
CA LEU A 443 55.65 -4.28 -13.11
C LEU A 443 56.90 -3.56 -12.57
N GLN A 444 56.98 -3.29 -11.27
CA GLN A 444 58.19 -2.73 -10.65
C GLN A 444 59.36 -3.73 -10.69
N HIS A 445 59.11 -5.00 -10.40
CA HIS A 445 60.12 -6.06 -10.54
C HIS A 445 60.59 -6.23 -12.00
N LEU A 446 59.68 -6.19 -12.98
CA LEU A 446 60.05 -6.17 -14.40
C LEU A 446 60.90 -4.93 -14.74
N ALA A 447 60.49 -3.73 -14.33
CA ALA A 447 61.22 -2.49 -14.61
C ALA A 447 62.64 -2.52 -14.00
N GLN A 448 62.79 -3.05 -12.79
CA GLN A 448 64.09 -3.27 -12.15
C GLN A 448 64.93 -4.31 -12.91
N ARG A 449 64.35 -5.45 -13.34
CA ARG A 449 65.05 -6.47 -14.15
C ARG A 449 65.47 -5.93 -15.52
N VAL A 450 64.64 -5.13 -16.19
CA VAL A 450 65.00 -4.48 -17.46
C VAL A 450 66.07 -3.41 -17.26
N SER A 451 66.09 -2.73 -16.11
CA SER A 451 67.12 -1.73 -15.78
C SER A 451 68.45 -2.34 -15.34
N SER A 452 68.46 -3.58 -14.81
CA SER A 452 69.68 -4.31 -14.44
C SER A 452 70.24 -5.19 -15.56
N LEU A 453 69.44 -5.51 -16.58
CA LEU A 453 69.93 -6.05 -17.85
C LEU A 453 70.73 -4.95 -18.59
N SER A 454 72.04 -5.15 -18.69
CA SER A 454 72.89 -4.22 -19.47
C SER A 454 72.43 -4.14 -20.93
N ALA A 455 72.56 -2.95 -21.54
CA ALA A 455 72.13 -2.67 -22.91
C ALA A 455 72.71 -3.64 -23.97
N HIS A 456 73.81 -4.32 -23.65
CA HIS A 456 74.48 -5.29 -24.52
C HIS A 456 73.59 -6.50 -24.90
N VAL A 457 72.59 -6.84 -24.08
CA VAL A 457 71.69 -7.98 -24.31
C VAL A 457 70.66 -7.71 -25.43
N TYR A 458 70.37 -6.43 -25.70
CA TYR A 458 69.36 -5.99 -26.66
C TYR A 458 69.94 -5.38 -27.94
N SER A 459 71.25 -5.47 -28.19
CA SER A 459 71.74 -5.16 -29.53
C SER A 459 71.30 -6.23 -30.52
N SER A 460 70.76 -5.80 -31.65
CA SER A 460 70.39 -6.66 -32.78
C SER A 460 71.59 -6.92 -33.72
N ASP A 461 72.82 -6.81 -33.21
CA ASP A 461 74.04 -7.18 -33.92
C ASP A 461 74.14 -8.70 -34.09
N GLU A 462 74.57 -9.13 -35.27
CA GLU A 462 74.86 -10.55 -35.58
C GLU A 462 76.01 -11.11 -34.71
N ASP A 463 76.82 -10.26 -34.05
CA ASP A 463 77.91 -10.66 -33.17
C ASP A 463 77.45 -11.27 -31.83
N ASN A 464 76.17 -11.15 -31.45
CA ASN A 464 75.65 -11.75 -30.22
C ASN A 464 75.41 -13.27 -30.41
N GLU A 465 76.47 -14.05 -30.20
CA GLU A 465 76.45 -15.53 -30.30
C GLU A 465 75.20 -16.18 -29.66
N THR A 466 74.72 -15.67 -28.52
CA THR A 466 73.59 -16.27 -27.79
C THR A 466 72.29 -16.08 -28.56
N PHE A 467 72.07 -14.90 -29.13
CA PHE A 467 70.93 -14.61 -29.99
C PHE A 467 70.99 -15.45 -31.28
N VAL A 468 72.16 -15.51 -31.93
CA VAL A 468 72.38 -16.33 -33.14
C VAL A 468 72.12 -17.82 -32.87
N LYS A 469 72.58 -18.35 -31.72
CA LYS A 469 72.35 -19.74 -31.30
C LYS A 469 70.86 -20.02 -31.06
N VAL A 470 70.14 -19.15 -30.33
CA VAL A 470 68.70 -19.32 -30.07
C VAL A 470 67.87 -19.20 -31.37
N ARG A 471 68.17 -18.21 -32.22
CA ARG A 471 67.53 -18.04 -33.54
C ARG A 471 67.72 -19.29 -34.41
N ASN A 472 68.96 -19.78 -34.53
CA ASN A 472 69.25 -21.01 -35.26
C ASN A 472 68.53 -22.24 -34.69
N LEU A 473 68.26 -22.28 -33.39
CA LEU A 473 67.54 -23.38 -32.74
C LEU A 473 66.04 -23.30 -33.08
N LEU A 474 65.44 -22.11 -32.98
CA LEU A 474 64.04 -21.85 -33.35
C LEU A 474 63.76 -22.07 -34.85
N GLU A 475 64.65 -21.63 -35.73
CA GLU A 475 64.55 -21.89 -37.18
C GLU A 475 64.66 -23.41 -37.47
N LYS A 476 65.42 -24.17 -36.67
CA LYS A 476 65.55 -25.63 -36.81
C LYS A 476 64.44 -26.45 -36.15
N THR A 477 63.74 -25.94 -35.13
CA THR A 477 62.55 -26.59 -34.58
C THR A 477 61.34 -26.31 -35.45
N THR A 478 61.08 -25.05 -35.81
CA THR A 478 59.94 -24.67 -36.65
C THR A 478 59.98 -25.37 -38.02
N ALA A 479 61.16 -25.51 -38.63
CA ALA A 479 61.35 -26.25 -39.89
C ALA A 479 61.18 -27.78 -39.77
N LYS A 480 60.99 -28.34 -38.57
CA LYS A 480 60.74 -29.77 -38.32
C LYS A 480 59.34 -30.08 -37.81
N GLU A 481 58.54 -29.06 -37.54
CA GLU A 481 57.27 -29.19 -36.84
C GLU A 481 56.13 -29.35 -37.86
N PRO A 482 55.39 -30.47 -37.88
CA PRO A 482 54.49 -30.81 -38.99
C PRO A 482 53.27 -29.88 -39.13
N TRP A 483 52.99 -29.07 -38.11
CA TRP A 483 51.91 -28.09 -38.10
C TRP A 483 52.33 -26.71 -38.63
N ASN A 484 53.61 -26.47 -38.93
CA ASN A 484 54.07 -25.25 -39.59
C ASN A 484 53.77 -25.30 -41.10
N MET A 485 52.47 -25.27 -41.42
CA MET A 485 51.99 -24.86 -42.74
C MET A 485 52.53 -23.47 -43.02
N LYS A 486 53.44 -23.36 -44.00
CA LYS A 486 53.86 -22.07 -44.54
C LYS A 486 52.64 -21.41 -45.18
N ILE A 487 52.00 -20.49 -44.48
CA ILE A 487 50.97 -19.62 -45.04
C ILE A 487 51.64 -18.86 -46.20
N PRO A 488 51.24 -19.04 -47.46
CA PRO A 488 51.69 -18.17 -48.52
C PRO A 488 51.05 -16.80 -48.24
N LEU A 489 51.88 -15.78 -47.96
CA LEU A 489 51.38 -14.42 -48.08
C LEU A 489 51.14 -14.16 -49.57
N GLU A 490 49.88 -14.18 -49.97
CA GLU A 490 49.46 -13.56 -51.22
C GLU A 490 49.81 -12.07 -51.14
N ASP A 491 50.82 -11.68 -51.91
CA ASP A 491 51.12 -10.27 -52.14
C ASP A 491 49.89 -9.61 -52.76
N LYS A 492 49.42 -8.51 -52.16
CA LYS A 492 48.13 -7.89 -52.50
C LYS A 492 48.21 -7.01 -53.75
N GLY A 493 48.70 -7.60 -54.83
CA GLY A 493 48.69 -7.05 -56.18
C GLY A 493 47.29 -7.04 -56.80
N SER A 494 46.56 -5.95 -56.60
CA SER A 494 45.51 -5.40 -57.48
C SER A 494 44.67 -6.41 -58.31
N GLY A 495 43.51 -6.84 -57.77
CA GLY A 495 42.57 -7.73 -58.46
C GLY A 495 41.10 -7.39 -58.19
N MET A 496 40.31 -7.25 -59.25
CA MET A 496 38.87 -6.94 -59.22
C MET A 496 38.04 -8.17 -58.82
N GLN A 497 36.84 -7.95 -58.22
CA GLN A 497 35.62 -8.80 -58.16
C GLN A 497 35.74 -10.31 -58.46
N ALA A 498 35.17 -11.22 -57.65
CA ALA A 498 33.73 -11.30 -57.35
C ALA A 498 33.46 -12.17 -56.09
N PRO A 499 32.24 -12.15 -55.48
CA PRO A 499 31.95 -13.01 -54.33
C PRO A 499 31.90 -14.49 -54.72
N SER A 500 32.53 -15.35 -53.90
CA SER A 500 32.41 -16.81 -54.02
C SER A 500 31.40 -17.32 -53.01
N ASP A 501 30.39 -18.05 -53.48
CA ASP A 501 29.42 -18.72 -52.64
C ASP A 501 30.10 -19.86 -51.86
N PHE A 502 30.18 -19.75 -50.54
CA PHE A 502 30.47 -20.88 -49.67
C PHE A 502 29.15 -21.52 -49.24
N VAL A 503 28.93 -22.76 -49.71
CA VAL A 503 27.84 -23.61 -49.26
C VAL A 503 28.25 -24.18 -47.90
N ASP A 504 27.67 -23.66 -46.83
CA ASP A 504 27.80 -24.23 -45.48
C ASP A 504 26.87 -25.45 -45.36
N GLU A 505 27.44 -26.66 -45.42
CA GLU A 505 26.71 -27.92 -45.20
C GLU A 505 26.53 -28.27 -43.71
N ASP A 506 26.27 -27.27 -42.86
CA ASP A 506 25.80 -27.47 -41.49
C ASP A 506 24.32 -27.06 -41.39
N GLN A 507 23.42 -28.00 -41.71
CA GLN A 507 21.96 -27.81 -41.61
C GLN A 507 21.47 -27.92 -40.16
N ASP A 508 21.96 -27.03 -39.30
CA ASP A 508 21.28 -26.70 -38.06
C ASP A 508 19.89 -26.14 -38.44
N GLN A 509 18.82 -26.83 -38.05
CA GLN A 509 17.50 -26.62 -38.65
C GLN A 509 16.80 -25.38 -38.06
N VAL A 510 17.30 -24.19 -38.42
CA VAL A 510 16.77 -22.88 -38.04
C VAL A 510 15.34 -22.76 -38.55
N LEU A 511 14.37 -22.99 -37.65
CA LEU A 511 12.95 -22.97 -37.97
C LEU A 511 12.57 -21.61 -38.57
N THR A 512 12.22 -21.62 -39.86
CA THR A 512 11.81 -20.41 -40.57
C THR A 512 10.65 -19.73 -39.85
N ARG A 513 10.56 -18.40 -39.96
CA ARG A 513 9.44 -17.59 -39.42
C ARG A 513 8.06 -18.15 -39.80
N GLU A 514 7.96 -18.87 -40.91
CA GLU A 514 6.75 -19.51 -41.40
C GLU A 514 6.48 -20.88 -40.75
N ASP A 515 7.50 -21.63 -40.37
CA ASP A 515 7.36 -22.90 -39.66
C ASP A 515 7.03 -22.70 -38.19
N ILE A 516 7.60 -21.66 -37.56
CA ILE A 516 7.18 -21.17 -36.24
C ILE A 516 5.70 -20.75 -36.29
N LYS A 517 5.23 -20.10 -37.37
CA LYS A 517 3.80 -19.80 -37.57
C LYS A 517 2.95 -21.06 -37.73
N LYS A 518 3.38 -22.06 -38.53
CA LYS A 518 2.67 -23.35 -38.70
C LYS A 518 2.53 -24.08 -37.37
N GLN A 519 3.61 -24.20 -36.59
CA GLN A 519 3.57 -24.79 -35.25
C GLN A 519 2.66 -24.01 -34.29
N GLY A 520 2.72 -22.67 -34.31
CA GLY A 520 1.85 -21.80 -33.52
C GLY A 520 0.36 -21.99 -33.85
N LEU A 521 0.00 -22.09 -35.13
CA LEU A 521 -1.37 -22.39 -35.56
C LEU A 521 -1.83 -23.78 -35.07
N HIS A 522 -0.99 -24.81 -35.21
CA HIS A 522 -1.31 -26.16 -34.73
C HIS A 522 -1.49 -26.22 -33.19
N LEU A 523 -0.72 -25.41 -32.44
CA LEU A 523 -0.87 -25.23 -30.99
C LEU A 523 -2.18 -24.50 -30.60
N ILE A 524 -2.67 -23.59 -31.44
CA ILE A 524 -3.96 -22.93 -31.26
C ILE A 524 -5.10 -23.90 -31.59
N GLU A 525 -5.04 -24.60 -32.73
CA GLU A 525 -6.07 -25.55 -33.15
C GLU A 525 -6.25 -26.71 -32.16
N SER A 526 -5.15 -27.30 -31.70
CA SER A 526 -5.20 -28.37 -30.69
C SER A 526 -5.85 -27.91 -29.38
N LYS A 527 -5.53 -26.72 -28.88
CA LYS A 527 -6.18 -26.14 -27.68
C LYS A 527 -7.65 -25.74 -27.92
N MET A 528 -8.01 -25.29 -29.12
CA MET A 528 -9.40 -25.05 -29.51
C MET A 528 -10.21 -26.37 -29.57
N ARG A 529 -9.58 -27.47 -30.03
CA ARG A 529 -10.22 -28.79 -30.17
C ARG A 529 -10.52 -29.45 -28.83
N ILE A 530 -9.66 -29.26 -27.83
CA ILE A 530 -9.89 -29.71 -26.44
C ILE A 530 -11.12 -29.02 -25.82
N LYS A 531 -11.36 -27.74 -26.13
CA LYS A 531 -12.50 -26.96 -25.62
C LYS A 531 -13.87 -27.32 -26.24
N ARG A 532 -13.98 -28.40 -27.03
CA ARG A 532 -15.24 -28.94 -27.59
C ARG A 532 -15.57 -30.37 -27.13
N ARG A 533 -14.92 -30.85 -26.06
CA ARG A 533 -15.31 -32.08 -25.33
C ARG A 533 -15.26 -31.84 -23.81
N SER A 534 -16.19 -31.02 -23.35
CA SER A 534 -16.64 -30.87 -21.95
C SER A 534 -18.07 -30.34 -21.96
#